data_AF-A0A8S8YHH1-F1
#
_entry.id   AF-A0A8S8YHH1-F1
#
_cell.length_a   1.000
_cell.length_b   1.000
_cell.length_c   1.000
_cell.angle_alpha   90.00
_cell.angle_beta   90.00
_cell.angle_gamma   90.00
#
_symmetry.space_group_name_H-M   'P 1'
#
loop_
_entity.id
_entity.type
_entity.pdbx_description
1 polymer ?
#
loop_
_entity_poly.entity_id
_entity_poly.type
_entity_poly.pdbx_seq_one_letter_code
_entity_poly.pdbx_strand_id
1 'polypeptide(L)'
;MWGGEAAGTYWKERYFLDRVLANYEGSVYLIQGMHDWNVDPHMAVPVINQLKDVGIEAKGLFGQWDHDYPDRPDYHFDRSGEGRGREGYPQ
;
A
#
# COMPACT_ATOMS: atom_id res chain seq x y z
N MET A 1 -16.03 5.72 -10.53
CA MET A 1 -14.78 5.21 -11.12
C MET A 1 -13.66 5.51 -10.14
N TRP A 2 -12.88 4.50 -9.74
CA TRP A 2 -11.82 4.62 -8.72
C TRP A 2 -10.40 4.44 -9.32
N GLY A 3 -10.25 4.49 -10.65
CA GLY A 3 -8.98 4.18 -11.33
C GLY A 3 -8.83 4.80 -12.73
N GLY A 4 -7.83 4.30 -13.46
CA GLY A 4 -7.37 4.81 -14.76
C GLY A 4 -8.39 4.84 -15.89
N GLU A 5 -9.59 4.30 -15.69
CA GLU A 5 -10.72 4.38 -16.62
C GLU A 5 -11.14 5.81 -16.94
N ALA A 6 -11.04 6.72 -15.96
CA ALA A 6 -11.27 8.15 -16.17
C ALA A 6 -10.20 8.81 -17.05
N ALA A 7 -9.03 8.16 -17.19
CA ALA A 7 -7.90 8.62 -17.99
C ALA A 7 -7.80 7.92 -19.36
N GLY A 8 -8.80 7.14 -19.75
CA GLY A 8 -8.90 6.51 -21.08
C GLY A 8 -8.48 5.04 -21.12
N THR A 9 -8.59 4.43 -22.31
CA THR A 9 -8.41 2.98 -22.51
C THR A 9 -7.01 2.49 -22.15
N TYR A 10 -5.97 3.27 -22.48
CA TYR A 10 -4.58 2.94 -22.17
C TYR A 10 -4.34 2.72 -20.66
N TRP A 11 -4.89 3.59 -19.81
CA TRP A 11 -4.73 3.50 -18.35
C TRP A 11 -5.69 2.48 -17.74
N LYS A 12 -6.90 2.34 -18.29
CA LYS A 12 -7.87 1.31 -17.92
C LYS A 12 -7.28 -0.10 -17.99
N GLU A 13 -6.57 -0.42 -19.07
CA GLU A 13 -5.96 -1.75 -19.26
C GLU A 13 -4.90 -2.12 -18.21
N ARG A 14 -4.38 -1.13 -17.47
CA ARG A 14 -3.36 -1.28 -16.42
C ARG A 14 -3.95 -1.23 -15.01
N TYR A 15 -5.27 -1.11 -14.88
CA TYR A 15 -5.94 -1.19 -13.60
C TYR A 15 -6.30 -2.65 -13.30
N PHE A 16 -5.72 -3.20 -12.24
CA PHE A 16 -5.79 -4.65 -11.97
C PHE A 16 -6.71 -5.03 -10.82
N LEU A 17 -7.09 -4.07 -9.97
CA LEU A 17 -7.82 -4.33 -8.74
C LEU A 17 -9.17 -5.04 -9.00
N ASP A 18 -9.93 -4.60 -9.99
CA ASP A 18 -11.23 -5.22 -10.32
C ASP A 18 -11.10 -6.72 -10.64
N ARG A 19 -10.01 -7.10 -11.31
CA ARG A 19 -9.75 -8.52 -11.64
C ARG A 19 -9.36 -9.32 -10.41
N VAL A 20 -8.64 -8.72 -9.46
CA VAL A 20 -8.33 -9.36 -8.17
C VAL A 20 -9.61 -9.54 -7.36
N LEU A 21 -10.41 -8.49 -7.21
CA LEU A 21 -11.66 -8.52 -6.44
C LEU A 21 -12.66 -9.55 -6.98
N ALA A 22 -12.70 -9.77 -8.29
CA ALA A 22 -13.64 -10.70 -8.91
C ALA A 22 -13.15 -12.16 -8.97
N ASN A 23 -11.85 -12.43 -8.86
CA ASN A 23 -11.29 -13.75 -9.21
C ASN A 23 -10.30 -14.33 -8.21
N TYR A 24 -9.82 -13.57 -7.21
CA TYR A 24 -8.79 -14.06 -6.29
C TYR A 24 -9.40 -14.85 -5.13
N GLU A 25 -8.97 -16.10 -4.96
CA GLU A 25 -9.47 -17.03 -3.93
C GLU A 25 -8.49 -17.26 -2.78
N GLY A 26 -7.33 -16.60 -2.79
CA GLY A 26 -6.34 -16.69 -1.71
C GLY A 26 -6.56 -15.67 -0.60
N SER A 27 -5.83 -15.80 0.50
CA SER A 27 -5.69 -14.73 1.49
C SER A 27 -4.59 -13.74 1.07
N VAL A 28 -4.73 -12.49 1.49
CA VAL A 28 -3.81 -11.40 1.13
C VAL A 28 -3.12 -10.86 2.37
N TYR A 29 -1.79 -10.69 2.28
CA TYR A 29 -1.00 -9.95 3.27
C TYR A 29 -0.33 -8.75 2.60
N LEU A 30 -0.76 -7.54 2.95
CA LEU A 30 -0.21 -6.29 2.41
C LEU A 30 0.85 -5.72 3.35
N ILE A 31 1.95 -5.26 2.78
CA ILE A 31 3.05 -4.61 3.52
C ILE A 31 3.28 -3.25 2.86
N GLN A 32 3.18 -2.18 3.63
CA GLN A 32 3.29 -0.82 3.10
C GLN A 32 3.94 0.13 4.12
N GLY A 33 4.92 0.90 3.67
CA GLY A 33 5.41 2.05 4.41
C GLY A 33 4.44 3.23 4.32
N MET A 34 4.04 3.80 5.46
CA MET A 34 3.11 4.94 5.54
C MET A 34 3.77 6.27 5.13
N HIS A 35 5.09 6.28 4.93
CA HIS A 35 5.86 7.42 4.44
C HIS A 35 6.46 7.13 3.05
N ASP A 36 5.98 6.09 2.37
CA ASP A 36 6.41 5.77 1.01
C ASP A 36 5.83 6.79 0.02
N TRP A 37 6.66 7.70 -0.46
CA TRP A 37 6.27 8.70 -1.46
C TRP A 37 6.52 8.23 -2.90
N ASN A 38 7.09 7.04 -3.09
CA ASN A 38 7.28 6.43 -4.40
C ASN A 38 6.04 5.62 -4.81
N VAL A 39 5.54 4.79 -3.90
CA VAL A 39 4.27 4.07 -4.02
C VAL A 39 3.38 4.47 -2.85
N ASP A 40 2.60 5.53 -3.09
CA ASP A 40 1.83 6.21 -2.05
C ASP A 40 0.80 5.27 -1.37
N PRO A 41 0.59 5.39 -0.03
CA PRO A 41 -0.33 4.56 0.74
C PRO A 41 -1.78 4.51 0.24
N HIS A 42 -2.23 5.44 -0.61
CA HIS A 42 -3.54 5.36 -1.28
C HIS A 42 -3.68 4.11 -2.16
N MET A 43 -2.57 3.46 -2.53
CA MET A 43 -2.58 2.19 -3.25
C MET A 43 -2.82 0.99 -2.33
N ALA A 44 -2.65 1.12 -1.01
CA ALA A 44 -2.74 0.02 -0.06
C ALA A 44 -3.96 0.14 0.87
N VAL A 45 -4.19 1.30 1.49
CA VAL A 45 -5.22 1.49 2.53
C VAL A 45 -6.65 1.31 1.98
N PRO A 46 -7.03 1.87 0.82
CA PRO A 46 -8.33 1.58 0.21
C PRO A 46 -8.44 0.13 -0.28
N VAL A 47 -7.36 -0.43 -0.82
CA VAL A 47 -7.34 -1.79 -1.39
C VAL A 47 -7.59 -2.85 -0.34
N ILE A 48 -6.95 -2.75 0.83
CA ILE A 48 -7.17 -3.73 1.92
C ILE A 48 -8.63 -3.74 2.40
N ASN A 49 -9.30 -2.59 2.37
CA ASN A 49 -10.72 -2.51 2.71
C ASN A 49 -11.59 -3.16 1.63
N GLN A 50 -11.34 -2.86 0.35
CA GLN A 50 -12.09 -3.46 -0.76
C GLN A 50 -11.93 -4.99 -0.83
N LEU A 51 -10.75 -5.53 -0.53
CA LEU A 51 -10.52 -6.97 -0.42
C LEU A 51 -11.42 -7.58 0.67
N LYS A 52 -11.45 -6.96 1.85
CA LYS A 52 -12.31 -7.42 2.96
C LYS A 52 -13.79 -7.32 2.62
N ASP A 53 -14.21 -6.26 1.92
CA ASP A 53 -15.60 -6.03 1.53
C ASP A 53 -16.13 -7.12 0.59
N VAL A 54 -15.27 -7.72 -0.26
CA VAL A 54 -15.62 -8.86 -1.12
C VAL A 54 -15.38 -10.23 -0.46
N GLY A 55 -15.03 -10.25 0.83
CA GLY A 55 -14.84 -11.49 1.60
C GLY A 55 -13.46 -12.14 1.48
N ILE A 56 -12.47 -11.47 0.87
CA ILE A 56 -11.09 -11.96 0.86
C ILE A 56 -10.45 -11.73 2.25
N GLU A 57 -9.91 -12.79 2.86
CA GLU A 57 -9.18 -12.65 4.12
C GLU A 57 -7.92 -11.81 3.89
N ALA A 58 -7.91 -10.59 4.44
CA ALA A 58 -6.84 -9.63 4.24
C ALA A 58 -6.27 -9.12 5.56
N LYS A 59 -4.94 -9.18 5.71
CA LYS A 59 -4.18 -8.59 6.82
C LYS A 59 -3.13 -7.63 6.27
N GLY A 60 -2.70 -6.69 7.09
CA GLY A 60 -1.73 -5.67 6.68
C GLY A 60 -0.71 -5.38 7.75
N LEU A 61 0.53 -5.13 7.32
CA LEU A 61 1.60 -4.54 8.10
C LEU A 61 1.89 -3.15 7.53
N PHE A 62 1.50 -2.14 8.29
CA PHE A 62 1.71 -0.75 7.96
C PHE A 62 2.62 -0.14 9.01
N GLY A 63 3.69 0.54 8.59
CA GLY A 63 4.54 1.22 9.57
C GLY A 63 5.25 2.44 9.03
N GLN A 64 6.02 3.09 9.89
CA GLN A 64 6.54 4.44 9.70
C GLN A 64 7.84 4.45 8.90
N TRP A 65 7.88 3.76 7.76
CA TRP A 65 9.02 3.75 6.84
C TRP A 65 8.63 4.20 5.43
N ASP A 66 9.64 4.54 4.62
CA ASP A 66 9.55 4.94 3.21
C ASP A 66 9.44 3.69 2.28
N HIS A 67 9.80 3.79 1.00
CA HIS A 67 9.88 2.66 0.06
C HIS A 67 10.99 1.65 0.45
N ASP A 68 10.71 0.78 1.42
CA ASP A 68 11.68 -0.16 2.00
C ASP A 68 11.07 -1.46 2.55
N TYR A 69 11.96 -2.42 2.85
CA TYR A 69 11.60 -3.69 3.47
C TYR A 69 11.24 -3.52 4.94
N PRO A 70 10.20 -4.22 5.46
CA PRO A 70 9.70 -4.02 6.82
C PRO A 70 10.65 -4.49 7.93
N ASP A 71 11.67 -5.29 7.61
CA ASP A 71 12.57 -5.95 8.56
C ASP A 71 13.90 -5.21 8.77
N ARG A 72 13.97 -3.92 8.42
CA ARG A 72 15.20 -3.10 8.47
C ARG A 72 15.06 -1.83 9.32
N PRO A 73 14.79 -1.95 10.63
CA PRO A 73 14.49 -0.80 11.49
C PRO A 73 15.61 0.23 11.56
N ASP A 74 16.88 -0.20 11.58
CA ASP A 74 18.04 0.71 11.60
C ASP A 74 18.09 1.54 10.31
N TYR A 75 17.81 0.90 9.16
CA TYR A 75 17.82 1.57 7.87
C TYR A 75 16.66 2.54 7.69
N HIS A 76 15.49 2.19 8.24
CA HIS A 76 14.35 3.09 8.30
C HIS A 76 14.70 4.35 9.08
N PHE A 77 15.33 4.23 10.25
CA PHE A 77 15.76 5.37 11.05
C PHE A 77 16.79 6.23 10.33
N ASP A 78 17.82 5.61 9.75
CA ASP A 78 18.90 6.33 9.05
C ASP A 78 18.40 7.10 7.82
N ARG A 79 17.36 6.60 7.16
CA ARG A 79 16.72 7.26 6.01
C ARG A 79 15.66 8.28 6.41
N SER A 80 15.21 8.26 7.66
CA SER A 80 14.20 9.18 8.16
C SER A 80 14.79 10.54 8.54
N GLY A 81 14.38 11.56 7.79
CA GLY A 81 14.58 12.97 8.14
C GLY A 81 13.39 13.55 8.90
N GLU A 82 13.52 14.78 9.41
CA GLU A 82 12.38 15.57 9.87
C GLU A 82 11.35 15.73 8.74
N GLY A 83 10.08 15.45 9.03
CA GLY A 83 8.98 15.39 8.06
C GLY A 83 9.04 14.19 7.10
N ARG A 84 9.95 13.24 7.31
CA ARG A 84 10.15 12.04 6.48
C ARG A 84 10.23 10.75 7.31
N GLY A 85 9.43 10.67 8.37
CA GLY A 85 9.28 9.46 9.17
C GLY A 85 10.05 9.44 10.49
N ARG A 86 10.92 10.43 10.75
CA ARG A 86 11.71 10.48 12.00
C ARG A 86 10.82 10.64 13.23
N GLU A 87 9.65 11.25 13.08
CA GLU A 87 8.63 11.41 14.11
C GLU A 87 8.01 10.08 14.56
N GLY A 88 8.21 9.00 13.80
CA GLY A 88 7.78 7.65 14.17
C GLY A 88 8.67 6.97 15.22
N TYR A 89 9.82 7.55 15.57
CA TYR A 89 10.79 6.98 16.51
C TYR A 89 10.74 7.65 17.88
N PRO A 90 11.06 6.91 18.97
CA PRO A 90 11.28 7.49 20.29
C PRO A 90 12.36 8.57 20.25
N GLN A 91 12.18 9.62 21.06
CA GLN A 91 13.18 10.67 21.26
C GLN A 91 14.18 10.31 22.36
#